data_AF-A0A931A8P4-F1
#
_entry.id   AF-A0A931A8P4-F1
#
_cell.length_a   1.000
_cell.length_b   1.000
_cell.length_c   1.000
_cell.angle_alpha   90.00
_cell.angle_beta   90.00
_cell.angle_gamma   90.00
#
_symmetry.space_group_name_H-M   'P 1'
#
loop_
_entity.id
_entity.type
_entity.pdbx_description
1 polymer ?
#
loop_
_entity_poly.entity_id
_entity_poly.type
_entity_poly.pdbx_seq_one_letter_code
_entity_poly.pdbx_strand_id
1 'polypeptide(L)'
;MDFLMDEDRRPLYRQHGGVALPPDLGDGMAAYVRSAPFADQPYRVSAKFGCGGRDRMIDIYLPQVAKGRDGIKDLIELMRIAQKRYGEVYDCTPGR
;
A
#
# COMPACT_ATOMS: atom_id res chain seq x y z
N MET A 1 12.58 17.84 -5.29
CA MET A 1 12.50 16.50 -4.62
C MET A 1 11.11 16.49 -4.00
N ASP A 2 10.06 16.46 -4.84
CA ASP A 2 8.71 16.94 -4.48
C ASP A 2 7.59 15.93 -4.73
N PHE A 3 7.91 14.70 -5.14
CA PHE A 3 6.89 13.67 -5.45
C PHE A 3 6.31 12.97 -4.21
N LEU A 4 6.50 13.53 -3.02
CA LEU A 4 5.86 13.05 -1.78
C LEU A 4 4.41 13.59 -1.62
N MET A 5 3.88 14.32 -2.60
CA MET A 5 2.66 15.14 -2.48
C MET A 5 1.63 14.93 -3.59
N ASP A 6 1.61 13.80 -4.30
CA ASP A 6 0.41 13.42 -5.06
C ASP A 6 -0.39 12.42 -4.20
N GLU A 7 -1.47 12.92 -3.59
CA GLU A 7 -2.40 12.14 -2.76
C GLU A 7 -3.03 10.97 -3.53
N ASP A 8 -2.97 10.99 -4.87
CA ASP A 8 -3.52 9.93 -5.73
C ASP A 8 -2.43 9.21 -6.53
N ARG A 9 -1.84 8.18 -5.92
CA ARG A 9 -0.88 7.26 -6.58
C ARG A 9 -1.55 6.27 -7.55
N ARG A 10 -2.88 6.25 -7.63
CA ARG A 10 -3.64 5.27 -8.41
C ARG A 10 -3.36 5.32 -9.91
N PRO A 11 -3.21 6.49 -10.57
CA PRO A 11 -2.88 6.54 -11.99
C PRO A 11 -1.55 5.84 -12.29
N LEU A 12 -0.53 6.10 -11.47
CA LEU A 12 0.78 5.44 -11.59
C LEU A 12 0.65 3.93 -11.39
N TYR A 13 -0.04 3.49 -10.34
CA TYR A 13 -0.17 2.06 -10.06
C TYR A 13 -0.95 1.35 -11.17
N ARG A 14 -2.03 1.95 -11.70
CA ARG A 14 -2.80 1.41 -12.85
C ARG A 14 -1.94 1.27 -14.10
N GLN A 15 -1.10 2.26 -14.41
CA GLN A 15 -0.18 2.19 -15.55
C GLN A 15 0.77 0.99 -15.47
N HIS A 16 1.11 0.58 -14.24
CA HIS A 16 1.99 -0.55 -13.95
C HIS A 16 1.24 -1.85 -13.63
N GLY A 17 -0.04 -1.96 -14.01
CA GLY A 17 -0.84 -3.17 -13.77
C GLY A 17 -1.16 -3.43 -12.30
N GLY A 18 -1.24 -2.36 -11.50
CA GLY A 18 -1.51 -2.44 -10.07
C GLY A 18 -2.85 -3.13 -9.77
N VAL A 19 -2.87 -3.82 -8.64
CA VAL A 19 -4.01 -4.60 -8.15
C VAL A 19 -4.68 -3.80 -7.04
N ALA A 20 -6.01 -3.63 -7.14
CA ALA A 20 -6.80 -3.02 -6.07
C ALA A 20 -6.74 -3.86 -4.80
N LEU A 21 -6.66 -3.19 -3.65
CA LEU A 21 -6.69 -3.89 -2.37
C LEU A 21 -8.08 -4.49 -2.11
N PRO A 22 -8.14 -5.59 -1.35
CA PRO A 22 -9.39 -6.08 -0.76
C PRO A 22 -10.16 -4.95 -0.03
N PRO A 23 -11.50 -4.89 -0.13
CA PRO A 23 -12.29 -3.78 0.40
C PRO A 23 -12.16 -3.54 1.91
N ASP A 24 -11.81 -4.58 2.66
CA ASP A 24 -11.58 -4.54 4.10
C ASP A 24 -10.28 -3.83 4.48
N LEU A 25 -9.39 -3.58 3.52
CA LEU A 25 -8.17 -2.77 3.68
C LEU A 25 -8.35 -1.31 3.25
N GLY A 26 -9.58 -0.88 2.98
CA GLY A 26 -9.90 0.48 2.52
C GLY A 26 -9.69 0.67 1.01
N ASP A 27 -9.37 1.90 0.63
CA ASP A 27 -9.13 2.31 -0.76
C ASP A 27 -7.63 2.36 -1.03
N GLY A 28 -7.14 1.48 -1.89
CA GLY A 28 -5.72 1.36 -2.13
C GLY A 28 -5.37 0.41 -3.25
N MET A 29 -4.09 0.38 -3.61
CA MET A 29 -3.55 -0.47 -4.66
C MET A 29 -2.14 -0.95 -4.31
N ALA A 30 -1.81 -2.16 -4.76
CA ALA A 30 -0.46 -2.71 -4.74
C ALA A 30 0.06 -2.82 -6.18
N ALA A 31 1.32 -2.45 -6.43
CA ALA A 31 1.89 -2.41 -7.76
C ALA A 31 3.39 -2.70 -7.77
N TYR A 32 3.87 -3.06 -8.96
CA TYR A 32 5.28 -3.21 -9.26
C TYR A 32 5.75 -2.10 -10.22
N VAL A 33 6.42 -1.09 -9.68
CA VAL A 33 6.79 0.15 -10.38
C VAL A 33 8.32 0.22 -10.53
N ARG A 34 8.85 -0.19 -11.69
CA ARG A 34 10.30 -0.13 -11.98
C ARG A 34 10.81 1.22 -12.50
N SER A 35 9.91 2.17 -12.78
CA SER A 35 10.29 3.47 -13.31
C SER A 35 11.05 4.29 -12.24
N ALA A 36 12.06 5.04 -12.66
CA ALA A 36 12.69 6.02 -11.78
C ALA A 36 11.65 7.03 -11.28
N PRO A 37 11.71 7.47 -10.01
CA PRO A 37 12.75 7.23 -9.01
C PRO A 37 12.56 5.95 -8.15
N PHE A 38 11.61 5.07 -8.48
CA PHE A 38 11.21 3.95 -7.62
C PHE A 38 11.95 2.63 -7.87
N ALA A 39 13.05 2.67 -8.65
CA ALA A 39 13.76 1.48 -9.10
C ALA A 39 14.42 0.69 -7.96
N ASP A 40 14.73 1.34 -6.84
CA ASP A 40 15.31 0.73 -5.64
C ASP A 40 14.26 0.04 -4.76
N GLN A 41 13.01 0.50 -4.81
CA GLN A 41 11.86 -0.04 -4.07
C GLN A 41 10.62 -0.21 -4.98
N PRO A 42 10.70 -1.12 -5.97
CA PRO A 42 9.69 -1.23 -7.00
C PRO A 42 8.39 -1.90 -6.53
N TYR A 43 8.40 -2.67 -5.45
CA TYR A 43 7.17 -3.24 -4.87
C TYR A 43 6.55 -2.22 -3.94
N ARG A 44 5.34 -1.75 -4.26
CA ARG A 44 4.70 -0.66 -3.52
C ARG A 44 3.25 -0.99 -3.23
N VAL A 45 2.78 -0.68 -2.04
CA VAL A 45 1.36 -0.71 -1.68
C VAL A 45 1.01 0.52 -0.87
N SER A 46 -0.14 1.10 -1.19
CA SER A 46 -0.67 2.29 -0.54
C SER A 46 -2.14 2.03 -0.21
N ALA A 47 -2.55 2.32 1.03
CA ALA A 47 -3.93 2.13 1.48
C ALA A 47 -4.41 3.33 2.30
N LYS A 48 -5.54 3.91 1.87
CA LYS A 48 -6.33 4.86 2.63
C LYS A 48 -7.47 4.11 3.33
N PHE A 49 -7.56 4.20 4.65
CA PHE A 49 -8.53 3.46 5.46
C PHE A 49 -9.02 4.33 6.63
N GLY A 50 -10.23 4.04 7.13
CA GLY A 50 -10.77 4.66 8.34
C GLY A 50 -10.23 4.00 9.61
N CYS A 51 -9.92 4.81 10.63
CA CYS A 51 -9.68 4.33 11.99
C CYS A 51 -10.00 5.44 13.00
N GLY A 52 -10.96 5.18 13.90
CA GLY A 52 -11.36 6.15 14.94
C GLY A 52 -12.03 7.42 14.38
N GLY A 53 -12.85 7.26 13.34
CA GLY A 53 -13.55 8.39 12.69
C GLY A 53 -12.67 9.31 11.86
N ARG A 54 -11.45 8.87 11.52
CA ARG A 54 -10.50 9.63 10.69
C ARG A 54 -9.95 8.76 9.57
N ASP A 55 -9.71 9.39 8.42
CA ASP A 55 -8.97 8.79 7.33
C ASP A 55 -7.47 8.71 7.65
N ARG A 56 -6.88 7.56 7.40
CA ARG A 56 -5.46 7.22 7.62
C ARG A 56 -4.85 6.69 6.34
N MET A 57 -3.53 6.77 6.24
CA MET A 57 -2.77 6.27 5.09
C MET A 57 -1.59 5.44 5.60
N ILE A 58 -1.38 4.27 5.00
CA ILE A 58 -0.15 3.48 5.15
C ILE A 58 0.43 3.23 3.76
N ASP A 59 1.73 3.46 3.63
CA ASP A 59 2.54 3.09 2.47
C ASP A 59 3.57 2.04 2.89
N ILE A 60 3.74 0.98 2.10
CA ILE A 60 4.79 -0.03 2.29
C ILE A 60 5.54 -0.20 0.97
N TYR A 61 6.87 -0.16 1.06
CA TYR A 61 7.77 -0.29 -0.07
C TYR A 61 8.79 -1.39 0.18
N LEU A 62 8.99 -2.27 -0.81
CA LEU A 62 9.97 -3.34 -0.76
C LEU A 62 10.91 -3.26 -1.98
N PRO A 63 12.21 -3.56 -1.79
CA PRO A 63 13.19 -3.58 -2.87
C PRO A 63 13.01 -4.81 -3.76
N GLN A 64 13.52 -5.95 -3.31
CA GLN A 64 13.43 -7.22 -4.00
C GLN A 64 12.69 -8.23 -3.13
N VAL A 65 11.69 -8.88 -3.71
CA VAL A 65 11.04 -10.04 -3.12
C VAL A 65 11.76 -11.30 -3.63
N ALA A 66 11.79 -12.36 -2.80
CA ALA A 66 12.41 -13.63 -3.16
C ALA A 66 11.89 -14.19 -4.49
N LYS A 67 12.77 -14.79 -5.29
CA LYS A 67 12.43 -15.36 -6.60
C LYS A 67 11.33 -16.43 -6.46
N GLY A 68 10.33 -16.37 -7.35
CA GLY A 68 9.21 -17.32 -7.37
C GLY A 68 8.09 -17.01 -6.37
N ARG A 69 8.21 -15.95 -5.56
CA ARG A 69 7.12 -15.45 -4.72
C ARG A 69 6.22 -14.46 -5.44
N ASP A 70 4.97 -14.43 -5.02
CA ASP A 70 4.01 -13.40 -5.41
C ASP A 70 4.15 -12.17 -4.49
N GLY A 71 5.00 -11.23 -4.92
CA GLY A 71 5.24 -10.01 -4.15
C GLY A 71 4.02 -9.11 -3.99
N ILE A 72 3.05 -9.15 -4.92
CA ILE A 72 1.82 -8.35 -4.80
C ILE A 72 0.94 -8.92 -3.69
N LYS A 73 0.75 -10.25 -3.67
CA LYS A 73 0.04 -10.92 -2.58
C LYS A 73 0.68 -10.63 -1.22
N ASP A 74 2.01 -10.64 -1.16
CA ASP A 74 2.75 -10.35 0.08
C ASP A 74 2.57 -8.92 0.56
N LEU A 75 2.56 -7.94 -0.34
CA LEU A 75 2.25 -6.56 0.01
C LEU A 75 0.84 -6.42 0.60
N ILE A 76 -0.14 -7.14 0.06
CA ILE A 76 -1.52 -7.13 0.57
C ILE A 76 -1.57 -7.71 2.00
N GLU A 77 -0.90 -8.84 2.24
CA GLU A 77 -0.83 -9.45 3.58
C GLU A 77 -0.07 -8.56 4.58
N LEU A 78 1.02 -7.93 4.14
CA LEU A 78 1.75 -6.96 4.97
C LEU A 78 0.88 -5.75 5.31
N MET A 79 0.08 -5.24 4.37
CA MET A 79 -0.87 -4.17 4.62
C MET A 79 -1.91 -4.58 5.66
N ARG A 80 -2.45 -5.79 5.57
CA ARG A 80 -3.39 -6.35 6.55
C ARG A 80 -2.79 -6.40 7.97
N ILE A 81 -1.55 -6.86 8.08
CA ILE A 81 -0.82 -6.90 9.35
C ILE A 81 -0.59 -5.46 9.88
N ALA A 82 -0.16 -4.56 9.01
CA ALA A 82 0.12 -3.17 9.37
C ALA A 82 -1.14 -2.44 9.87
N GLN A 83 -2.27 -2.56 9.17
CA GLN A 83 -3.54 -1.97 9.61
C GLN A 83 -4.00 -2.56 10.94
N LYS A 84 -3.97 -3.89 11.10
CA LYS A 84 -4.32 -4.53 12.38
C LYS A 84 -3.49 -3.95 13.53
N ARG A 85 -2.16 -3.85 13.35
CA ARG A 85 -1.28 -3.30 14.38
C ARG A 85 -1.52 -1.82 14.62
N TYR A 86 -1.84 -1.05 13.58
CA TYR A 86 -2.25 0.35 13.71
C TYR A 86 -3.48 0.49 14.60
N GLY A 87 -4.51 -0.34 14.39
CA GLY A 87 -5.71 -0.35 15.22
C GLY A 87 -5.42 -0.59 16.70
N GLU A 88 -4.54 -1.55 17.02
CA GLU A 88 -4.10 -1.83 18.39
C GLU A 88 -3.37 -0.63 19.03
N VAL A 89 -2.54 0.09 18.27
CA VAL A 89 -1.79 1.26 18.77
C VAL A 89 -2.71 2.44 19.06
N TYR A 90 -3.76 2.63 18.27
CA TYR A 90 -4.66 3.78 18.35
C TYR A 90 -6.02 3.48 18.96
N ASP A 91 -6.21 2.28 19.52
CA ASP A 91 -7.47 1.79 20.08
C ASP A 91 -8.67 2.03 19.14
N CYS A 92 -8.52 1.61 17.88
CA CYS A 92 -9.56 1.71 16.86
C CYS A 92 -9.63 0.47 15.98
N THR A 93 -10.77 0.26 15.34
CA THR A 93 -10.94 -0.79 14.31
C THR A 93 -10.63 -0.22 12.94
N PRO A 94 -9.58 -0.70 12.23
CA PRO A 94 -9.31 -0.32 10.86
C PRO A 94 -10.39 -0.87 9.92
N GLY A 95 -10.78 -0.10 8.92
CA GLY A 95 -11.73 -0.53 7.91
C GLY A 95 -12.00 0.56 6.87
N ARG A 96 -13.06 0.39 6.08
CA ARG A 96 -13.53 1.43 5.17
C ARG A 96 -14.34 2.49 5.91
#